data_AF-A0A926BJ48-F1
#
_entry.id   AF-A0A926BJ48-F1
#
_cell.length_a   1.000
_cell.length_b   1.000
_cell.length_c   1.000
_cell.angle_alpha   90.00
_cell.angle_beta   90.00
_cell.angle_gamma   90.00
#
_symmetry.space_group_name_H-M   'P 1'
#
loop_
_entity.id
_entity.type
_entity.pdbx_description
1 polymer ?
#
loop_
_entity_poly.entity_id
_entity_poly.type
_entity_poly.pdbx_seq_one_letter_code
_entity_poly.pdbx_strand_id
1 'polypeptide(L)'
;MKLKMMLLAASTTILAFLGNAHAQMPSEAKVKSAITRLLKVPVEKPSSDMALVVDFAEKSDVVTIDIVQGLVNVGDTPRDTALLGYYVAGAVQYDLMNPKQAKDKLADKVAAVRASLLLYKAIRARDNSFKRPMLDDLAALDKKGQLSQHIRSVMGKWNRG
;
A
#
# COMPACT_ATOMS: atom_id res chain seq x y z
N MET A 1 -13.19 -15.07 -7.19
CA MET A 1 -11.83 -15.26 -7.77
C MET A 1 -10.85 -14.90 -6.66
N LYS A 2 -9.86 -15.78 -6.39
CA LYS A 2 -9.11 -15.84 -5.12
C LYS A 2 -7.93 -14.86 -5.08
N LEU A 3 -7.68 -14.23 -3.92
CA LEU A 3 -6.41 -13.60 -3.56
C LEU A 3 -5.28 -14.60 -3.87
N LYS A 4 -4.52 -14.37 -4.95
CA LYS A 4 -3.42 -15.27 -5.33
C LYS A 4 -2.16 -14.82 -4.61
N MET A 5 -2.15 -15.08 -3.31
CA MET A 5 -0.99 -14.90 -2.44
C MET A 5 -0.02 -16.05 -2.72
N MET A 6 0.89 -15.86 -3.68
CA MET A 6 2.03 -16.77 -3.88
C MET A 6 3.10 -16.44 -2.83
N LEU A 7 2.86 -16.91 -1.61
CA LEU A 7 3.80 -16.85 -0.50
C LEU A 7 4.64 -18.13 -0.53
N LEU A 8 5.89 -18.06 -0.99
CA LEU A 8 6.86 -19.11 -0.70
C LEU A 8 7.23 -18.98 0.79
N ALA A 9 7.12 -20.08 1.50
CA ALA A 9 7.18 -20.21 2.96
C ALA A 9 8.26 -19.37 3.67
N ALA A 10 7.83 -18.52 4.61
CA ALA A 10 8.56 -18.24 5.84
C ALA A 10 7.60 -17.67 6.90
N SER A 11 7.48 -18.40 8.01
CA SER A 11 6.98 -17.94 9.31
C SER A 11 5.54 -17.41 9.40
N THR A 12 4.61 -18.36 9.50
CA THR A 12 3.32 -18.17 10.19
C THR A 12 3.56 -17.81 11.66
N THR A 13 3.28 -16.57 12.06
CA THR A 13 2.98 -16.25 13.46
C THR A 13 1.86 -15.21 13.56
N ILE A 14 0.65 -15.75 13.71
CA ILE A 14 -0.47 -15.29 14.54
C ILE A 14 -1.01 -13.87 14.26
N LEU A 15 -2.16 -13.82 13.58
CA LEU A 15 -3.23 -12.86 13.90
C LEU A 15 -4.57 -13.61 13.97
N ALA A 16 -4.67 -14.56 14.90
CA ALA A 16 -5.95 -15.18 15.23
C ALA A 16 -6.67 -14.32 16.29
N PHE A 17 -7.52 -13.40 15.85
CA PHE A 17 -8.58 -12.87 16.69
C PHE A 17 -9.90 -13.57 16.31
N LEU A 18 -10.39 -14.38 17.23
CA LEU A 18 -11.70 -15.02 17.20
C LEU A 18 -12.80 -13.95 17.17
N GLY A 19 -13.73 -14.11 16.24
CA GLY A 19 -14.98 -13.36 16.18
C GLY A 19 -15.78 -13.74 14.95
N ASN A 20 -16.64 -14.76 15.08
CA ASN A 20 -17.73 -15.03 14.15
C ASN A 20 -18.76 -13.88 14.21
N ALA A 21 -18.40 -12.72 13.68
CA ALA A 21 -19.36 -11.82 13.07
C ALA A 21 -19.22 -12.03 11.57
N HIS A 22 -20.32 -12.09 10.83
CA HIS A 22 -20.24 -11.77 9.40
C HIS A 22 -19.66 -10.35 9.34
N ALA A 23 -18.34 -10.24 9.18
CA ALA A 23 -17.64 -8.97 9.24
C ALA A 23 -18.06 -8.20 7.99
N GLN A 24 -19.16 -7.47 8.11
CA GLN A 24 -19.76 -6.70 7.04
C GLN A 24 -18.67 -5.80 6.48
N MET A 25 -18.42 -5.95 5.18
CA MET A 25 -17.39 -5.20 4.47
C MET A 25 -17.50 -3.71 4.84
N PRO A 26 -16.38 -3.04 5.20
CA PRO A 26 -16.39 -1.61 5.46
C PRO A 26 -17.02 -0.85 4.29
N SER A 27 -17.90 0.11 4.56
CA SER A 27 -18.51 0.88 3.47
C SER A 27 -17.47 1.78 2.79
N GLU A 28 -17.59 1.99 1.47
CA GLU A 28 -16.67 2.85 0.72
C GLU A 28 -16.52 4.24 1.35
N ALA A 29 -17.61 4.82 1.87
CA ALA A 29 -17.57 6.13 2.51
C ALA A 29 -16.67 6.14 3.76
N LYS A 30 -16.73 5.09 4.59
CA LYS A 30 -15.85 4.94 5.76
C LYS A 30 -14.40 4.77 5.32
N VAL A 31 -14.15 3.98 4.28
CA VAL A 31 -12.82 3.74 3.72
C VAL A 31 -12.21 5.02 3.14
N LYS A 32 -12.96 5.76 2.30
CA LYS A 32 -12.55 7.06 1.75
C LYS A 32 -12.19 8.06 2.87
N SER A 33 -12.97 8.07 3.94
CA SER A 33 -12.71 8.90 5.12
C SER A 33 -11.43 8.49 5.87
N ALA A 34 -11.21 7.18 6.05
CA ALA A 34 -10.00 6.65 6.68
C ALA A 34 -8.73 6.95 5.87
N ILE A 35 -8.77 6.74 4.55
CA ILE A 35 -7.70 7.11 3.61
C ILE A 35 -7.39 8.60 3.72
N THR A 36 -8.41 9.45 3.73
CA THR A 36 -8.23 10.91 3.85
C THR A 36 -7.49 11.28 5.14
N ARG A 37 -7.82 10.63 6.27
CA ARG A 37 -7.10 10.86 7.54
C ARG A 37 -5.65 10.40 7.48
N LEU A 38 -5.40 9.19 6.98
CA LEU A 38 -4.05 8.64 6.83
C LEU A 38 -3.16 9.53 5.96
N LEU A 39 -3.66 9.99 4.82
CA LEU A 39 -2.89 10.80 3.88
C LEU A 39 -2.77 12.27 4.30
N LYS A 40 -3.66 12.78 5.15
CA LYS A 40 -3.52 14.15 5.71
C LYS A 40 -2.53 14.21 6.85
N VAL A 41 -2.53 13.22 7.74
CA VAL A 41 -1.65 13.17 8.92
C VAL A 41 -0.97 11.80 8.97
N PRO A 42 0.24 11.65 8.40
CA PRO A 42 0.90 10.37 8.36
C PRO A 42 1.18 9.77 9.73
N VAL A 43 0.78 8.51 9.94
CA VAL A 43 0.97 7.77 11.19
C VAL A 43 1.93 6.62 10.97
N GLU A 44 3.01 6.57 11.76
CA GLU A 44 4.09 5.58 11.63
C GLU A 44 3.77 4.20 12.22
N LYS A 45 2.71 4.12 13.02
CA LYS A 45 2.25 2.87 13.64
C LYS A 45 0.97 2.39 12.94
N PRO A 46 0.75 1.07 12.87
CA PRO A 46 -0.54 0.53 12.48
C PRO A 46 -1.68 1.20 13.27
N SER A 47 -2.74 1.58 12.57
CA SER A 47 -3.90 2.28 13.13
C SER A 47 -5.20 1.59 12.71
N SER A 48 -6.29 1.90 13.41
CA SER A 48 -7.63 1.40 13.03
C SER A 48 -8.05 1.83 11.63
N ASP A 49 -7.65 3.03 11.19
CA ASP A 49 -7.88 3.49 9.83
C ASP A 49 -7.13 2.63 8.80
N MET A 50 -5.87 2.27 9.10
CA MET A 50 -5.06 1.42 8.25
C MET A 50 -5.66 0.00 8.17
N ALA A 51 -6.07 -0.55 9.31
CA ALA A 51 -6.75 -1.83 9.38
C ALA A 51 -8.08 -1.83 8.59
N LEU A 52 -8.86 -0.75 8.68
CA LEU A 52 -10.12 -0.61 7.95
C LEU A 52 -9.89 -0.60 6.43
N VAL A 53 -8.84 0.07 5.97
CA VAL A 53 -8.50 0.13 4.54
C VAL A 53 -7.99 -1.22 4.03
N VAL A 54 -7.15 -1.91 4.81
CA VAL A 54 -6.67 -3.26 4.46
C VAL A 54 -7.83 -4.26 4.46
N ASP A 55 -8.70 -4.25 5.48
CA ASP A 55 -9.87 -5.13 5.56
C ASP A 55 -10.83 -4.93 4.38
N PHE A 56 -11.03 -3.68 3.95
CA PHE A 56 -11.77 -3.38 2.73
C PHE A 56 -11.10 -3.95 1.48
N ALA A 57 -9.79 -3.74 1.33
CA ALA A 57 -9.04 -4.23 0.18
C ALA A 57 -9.06 -5.77 0.07
N GLU A 58 -8.97 -6.49 1.19
CA GLU A 58 -8.98 -7.96 1.22
C GLU A 58 -10.35 -8.54 0.85
N LYS A 59 -11.43 -7.84 1.18
CA LYS A 59 -12.82 -8.31 0.98
C LYS A 59 -13.50 -7.76 -0.28
N SER A 60 -12.94 -6.70 -0.88
CA SER A 60 -13.56 -6.01 -2.01
C SER A 60 -13.23 -6.70 -3.33
N ASP A 61 -14.27 -6.98 -4.12
CA ASP A 61 -14.11 -7.43 -5.51
C ASP A 61 -13.75 -6.29 -6.48
N VAL A 62 -13.79 -5.04 -6.01
CA VAL A 62 -13.57 -3.83 -6.82
C VAL A 62 -12.11 -3.40 -6.83
N VAL A 63 -11.36 -3.72 -5.77
CA VAL A 63 -9.96 -3.33 -5.60
C VAL A 63 -9.06 -4.49 -5.97
N THR A 64 -8.03 -4.25 -6.78
CA THR A 64 -7.01 -5.28 -7.09
C THR A 64 -5.63 -4.82 -6.63
N ILE A 65 -5.16 -5.34 -5.49
CA ILE A 65 -3.84 -4.98 -4.95
C ILE A 65 -2.79 -6.03 -5.28
N ASP A 66 -1.96 -5.72 -6.26
CA ASP A 66 -0.69 -6.42 -6.51
C ASP A 66 0.45 -5.72 -5.74
N ILE A 67 1.13 -6.42 -4.83
CA ILE A 67 2.36 -5.91 -4.19
C ILE A 67 3.54 -6.34 -5.07
N VAL A 68 4.19 -5.37 -5.71
CA VAL A 68 5.34 -5.61 -6.59
C VAL A 68 6.62 -5.48 -5.78
N GLN A 69 7.41 -6.56 -5.71
CA GLN A 69 8.74 -6.51 -5.09
C GLN A 69 9.59 -5.41 -5.74
N GLY A 70 10.28 -4.63 -4.92
CA GLY A 70 11.06 -3.48 -5.36
C GLY A 70 10.29 -2.15 -5.47
N LEU A 71 8.98 -2.13 -5.21
CA LEU A 71 8.21 -0.88 -5.07
C LEU A 71 7.87 -0.55 -3.62
N VAL A 72 7.70 -1.57 -2.78
CA VAL A 72 7.61 -1.46 -1.33
C VAL A 72 8.19 -2.74 -0.74
N ASN A 73 9.02 -2.63 0.30
CA ASN A 73 9.55 -3.80 0.99
C ASN A 73 8.71 -4.07 2.24
N VAL A 74 8.25 -5.31 2.34
CA VAL A 74 7.57 -5.82 3.53
C VAL A 74 8.66 -6.31 4.46
N GLY A 75 9.17 -5.40 5.30
CA GLY A 75 10.02 -5.78 6.43
C GLY A 75 9.16 -6.16 7.64
N ASP A 76 9.81 -6.67 8.69
CA ASP A 76 9.13 -7.14 9.91
C ASP A 76 9.00 -6.05 10.99
N THR A 77 9.34 -4.79 10.67
CA THR A 77 9.21 -3.69 11.64
C THR A 77 7.84 -3.04 11.57
N PRO A 78 7.31 -2.48 12.68
CA PRO A 78 6.03 -1.75 12.65
C PRO A 78 5.99 -0.60 11.64
N ARG A 79 7.14 0.03 11.36
CA ARG A 79 7.26 1.09 10.34
C ARG A 79 7.17 0.53 8.93
N ASP A 80 7.74 -0.64 8.67
CA ASP A 80 7.62 -1.30 7.36
C ASP A 80 6.17 -1.79 7.14
N THR A 81 5.51 -2.30 8.18
CA THR A 81 4.07 -2.61 8.14
C THR A 81 3.23 -1.37 7.83
N ALA A 82 3.54 -0.23 8.46
CA ALA A 82 2.86 1.03 8.18
C ALA A 82 3.10 1.50 6.74
N LEU A 83 4.33 1.40 6.22
CA LEU A 83 4.66 1.73 4.83
C LEU A 83 3.84 0.89 3.83
N LEU A 84 3.64 -0.40 4.11
CA LEU A 84 2.75 -1.26 3.32
C LEU A 84 1.29 -0.85 3.46
N GLY A 85 0.82 -0.51 4.66
CA GLY A 85 -0.54 -0.01 4.85
C GLY A 85 -0.83 1.27 4.05
N TYR A 86 0.16 2.17 3.94
CA TYR A 86 0.06 3.35 3.07
C TYR A 86 0.07 2.98 1.59
N TYR A 87 0.86 1.97 1.19
CA TYR A 87 0.84 1.47 -0.18
C TYR A 87 -0.57 1.01 -0.57
N VAL A 88 -1.17 0.17 0.28
CA VAL A 88 -2.55 -0.32 0.14
C VAL A 88 -3.54 0.84 0.11
N ALA A 89 -3.41 1.83 0.99
CA ALA A 89 -4.29 2.98 1.01
C ALA A 89 -4.22 3.82 -0.28
N GLY A 90 -3.03 4.00 -0.86
CA GLY A 90 -2.88 4.69 -2.14
C GLY A 90 -3.54 3.94 -3.31
N ALA A 91 -3.38 2.61 -3.34
CA ALA A 91 -4.02 1.75 -4.34
C ALA A 91 -5.56 1.80 -4.23
N VAL A 92 -6.10 1.55 -3.03
CA VAL A 92 -7.54 1.62 -2.75
C VAL A 92 -8.10 3.00 -3.09
N GLN A 93 -7.37 4.07 -2.77
CA GLN A 93 -7.80 5.43 -3.12
C GLN A 93 -7.93 5.59 -4.63
N TYR A 94 -6.95 5.12 -5.40
CA TYR A 94 -6.95 5.23 -6.85
C TYR A 94 -8.15 4.49 -7.45
N ASP A 95 -8.36 3.23 -7.08
CA ASP A 95 -9.46 2.41 -7.61
C ASP A 95 -10.83 3.00 -7.26
N LEU A 96 -11.02 3.47 -6.03
CA LEU A 96 -12.27 4.09 -5.58
C LEU A 96 -12.58 5.43 -6.24
N MET A 97 -11.56 6.17 -6.69
CA MET A 97 -11.71 7.45 -7.40
C MET A 97 -11.81 7.26 -8.91
N ASN A 98 -11.32 6.13 -9.45
CA ASN A 98 -11.24 5.87 -10.87
C ASN A 98 -11.86 4.50 -11.24
N PRO A 99 -13.15 4.24 -10.92
CA PRO A 99 -13.75 2.92 -11.10
C PRO A 99 -13.76 2.43 -12.56
N LYS A 100 -13.76 3.36 -13.53
CA LYS A 100 -13.66 3.03 -14.97
C LYS A 100 -12.25 2.68 -15.43
N GLN A 101 -11.23 2.95 -14.61
CA GLN A 101 -9.81 2.81 -14.92
C GLN A 101 -9.09 1.89 -13.91
N ALA A 102 -9.83 1.12 -13.09
CA ALA A 102 -9.25 0.18 -12.11
C ALA A 102 -8.31 -0.87 -12.74
N LYS A 103 -8.30 -1.01 -14.07
CA LYS A 103 -7.35 -1.86 -14.81
C LYS A 103 -6.04 -1.16 -15.18
N ASP A 104 -5.90 0.15 -14.95
CA ASP A 104 -4.64 0.87 -15.13
C ASP A 104 -3.70 0.57 -13.97
N LYS A 105 -3.05 -0.60 -14.08
CA LYS A 105 -2.08 -1.08 -13.09
C LYS A 105 -0.92 -0.10 -12.90
N LEU A 106 -0.56 0.71 -13.89
CA LEU A 106 0.55 1.63 -13.73
C LEU A 106 0.17 2.80 -12.81
N ALA A 107 -0.98 3.43 -13.09
CA ALA A 107 -1.46 4.56 -12.31
C ALA A 107 -1.79 4.15 -10.86
N ASP A 108 -2.39 2.98 -10.66
CA ASP A 108 -2.60 2.36 -9.34
C ASP A 108 -1.28 2.25 -8.55
N LYS A 109 -0.25 1.66 -9.15
CA LYS A 109 1.06 1.47 -8.49
C LYS A 109 1.76 2.79 -8.21
N VAL A 110 1.62 3.78 -9.10
CA VAL A 110 2.13 5.14 -8.86
C VAL A 110 1.45 5.77 -7.64
N ALA A 111 0.12 5.64 -7.52
CA ALA A 111 -0.62 6.15 -6.37
C ALA A 111 -0.20 5.45 -5.06
N ALA A 112 -0.09 4.12 -5.10
CA ALA A 112 0.37 3.30 -3.99
C ALA A 112 1.78 3.71 -3.49
N VAL A 113 2.76 3.80 -4.40
CA VAL A 113 4.13 4.20 -4.06
C VAL A 113 4.16 5.62 -3.50
N ARG A 114 3.40 6.56 -4.07
CA ARG A 114 3.33 7.94 -3.56
C ARG A 114 2.78 8.01 -2.14
N ALA A 115 1.77 7.22 -1.81
CA ALA A 115 1.24 7.13 -0.46
C ALA A 115 2.29 6.59 0.52
N SER A 116 3.04 5.54 0.17
CA SER A 116 4.16 5.07 1.00
C SER A 116 5.27 6.12 1.15
N LEU A 117 5.62 6.82 0.07
CA LEU A 117 6.63 7.89 0.10
C LEU A 117 6.21 9.06 0.98
N LEU A 118 4.91 9.34 1.08
CA LEU A 118 4.39 10.35 2.01
C LEU A 118 4.69 9.97 3.47
N LEU A 119 4.37 8.74 3.87
CA LEU A 119 4.71 8.25 5.21
C LEU A 119 6.22 8.22 5.42
N TYR A 120 6.98 7.72 4.44
CA TYR A 120 8.43 7.66 4.52
C TYR A 120 9.05 9.04 4.81
N LYS A 121 8.64 10.07 4.05
CA LYS A 121 9.08 11.46 4.26
C LYS A 121 8.73 11.96 5.67
N ALA A 122 7.55 11.62 6.18
CA ALA A 122 7.13 11.99 7.53
C ALA A 122 7.97 11.32 8.63
N ILE A 123 8.30 10.03 8.47
CA ILE A 123 9.21 9.30 9.38
C ILE A 123 10.60 9.95 9.35
N ARG A 124 11.16 10.16 8.15
CA ARG A 124 12.48 10.77 7.92
C ARG A 124 12.64 12.13 8.58
N ALA A 125 11.58 12.95 8.54
CA ALA A 125 11.59 14.27 9.16
C ALA A 125 11.75 14.23 10.68
N ARG A 126 11.37 13.13 11.34
CA ARG A 126 11.49 12.92 12.79
C ARG A 126 12.69 12.06 13.16
N ASP A 127 13.06 11.14 12.28
CA ASP A 127 14.15 10.19 12.43
C ASP A 127 15.00 10.11 11.16
N ASN A 128 16.05 10.92 11.12
CA ASN A 128 17.00 10.96 10.02
C ASN A 128 17.84 9.68 9.87
N SER A 129 17.83 8.79 10.88
CA SER A 129 18.55 7.51 10.83
C SER A 129 17.75 6.43 10.11
N PHE A 130 16.43 6.56 10.03
CA PHE A 130 15.56 5.67 9.28
C PHE A 130 15.82 5.85 7.77
N LYS A 131 16.81 5.15 7.21
CA LYS A 131 17.13 5.18 5.78
C LYS A 131 16.64 3.92 5.11
N ARG A 132 16.01 4.07 3.95
CA ARG A 132 15.63 2.97 3.07
C ARG A 132 16.09 3.36 1.66
N PRO A 133 17.28 2.92 1.21
CA PRO A 133 17.86 3.36 -0.08
C PRO A 133 16.88 3.27 -1.25
N MET A 134 16.11 2.18 -1.34
CA MET A 134 15.06 2.03 -2.35
C MET A 134 13.99 3.13 -2.29
N LEU A 135 13.51 3.52 -1.09
CA LEU A 135 12.52 4.59 -0.94
C LEU A 135 13.14 5.98 -1.16
N ASP A 136 14.43 6.15 -0.84
CA ASP A 136 15.18 7.37 -1.18
C ASP A 136 15.26 7.56 -2.70
N ASP A 137 15.58 6.50 -3.43
CA ASP A 137 15.63 6.50 -4.90
C ASP A 137 14.26 6.79 -5.52
N LEU A 138 13.21 6.12 -5.04
CA LEU A 138 11.83 6.36 -5.50
C LEU A 138 11.36 7.79 -5.19
N ALA A 139 11.72 8.35 -4.02
CA ALA A 139 11.43 9.74 -3.67
C ALA A 139 12.15 10.73 -4.60
N ALA A 140 13.40 10.44 -4.95
CA ALA A 140 14.17 11.25 -5.90
C ALA A 140 13.57 11.20 -7.31
N LEU A 141 13.13 10.02 -7.76
CA LEU A 141 12.46 9.84 -9.05
C LEU A 141 11.10 10.54 -9.10
N ASP A 142 10.31 10.48 -8.03
CA ASP A 142 9.03 11.20 -7.94
C ASP A 142 9.25 12.71 -8.03
N LYS A 143 10.26 13.25 -7.33
CA LYS A 143 10.64 14.67 -7.42
C LYS A 143 11.05 15.10 -8.83
N LYS A 144 11.64 14.18 -9.62
CA LYS A 144 12.03 14.42 -11.01
C LYS A 144 10.90 14.18 -12.03
N GLY A 145 9.71 13.76 -11.58
CA GLY A 145 8.61 13.37 -12.46
C GLY A 145 8.85 12.05 -13.21
N GLN A 146 9.84 11.25 -12.78
CA GLN A 146 10.29 10.02 -13.44
C GLN A 146 9.74 8.74 -12.79
N LEU A 147 8.96 8.86 -11.69
CA LEU A 147 8.45 7.71 -10.95
C LEU A 147 7.63 6.75 -11.82
N SER A 148 6.69 7.26 -12.62
CA SER A 148 5.84 6.42 -13.48
C SER A 148 6.65 5.63 -14.51
N GLN A 149 7.71 6.23 -15.08
CA GLN A 149 8.60 5.54 -16.01
C GLN A 149 9.37 4.41 -15.32
N HIS A 150 9.87 4.67 -14.11
CA HIS A 150 10.57 3.68 -13.31
C HIS A 150 9.66 2.51 -12.95
N ILE A 151 8.46 2.79 -12.41
CA ILE A 151 7.48 1.75 -12.04
C ILE A 151 7.09 0.91 -13.25
N ARG A 152 6.85 1.53 -14.42
CA ARG A 152 6.59 0.80 -15.67
C ARG A 152 7.72 -0.17 -16.02
N SER A 153 8.98 0.26 -15.87
CA SER A 153 10.14 -0.60 -16.10
C SER A 153 10.20 -1.77 -15.11
N VAL A 154 9.91 -1.54 -13.83
CA VAL A 154 9.88 -2.60 -12.80
C VAL A 154 8.78 -3.62 -13.10
N MET A 155 7.57 -3.16 -13.40
CA MET A 155 6.44 -4.03 -13.76
C MET A 155 6.69 -4.82 -15.05
N GLY A 156 7.35 -4.22 -16.05
CA GLY A 156 7.71 -4.91 -17.30
C GLY A 156 8.80 -5.98 -17.13
N LYS A 157 9.60 -5.90 -16.07
CA LYS A 157 10.50 -6.99 -15.66
C LYS A 157 9.74 -8.08 -14.92
N TRP A 158 8.79 -7.71 -14.05
CA TRP A 158 7.96 -8.64 -13.30
C TRP A 158 7.07 -9.53 -14.20
N ASN A 159 6.49 -8.99 -15.27
CA ASN A 159 5.66 -9.76 -16.23
C ASN A 159 6.45 -10.76 -17.11
N ARG A 160 7.79 -10.81 -17.02
CA ARG A 160 8.65 -11.69 -17.83
C ARG A 160 9.29 -12.83 -17.03
N GLY A 161 9.04 -12.88 -15.71
CA GLY A 161 9.51 -13.91 -14.80
C GLY A 161 8.45 -14.95 -14.47
#